data_AF-A0AB39RXF7-F1
#
_entry.id   AF-A0AB39RXF7-F1
#
_cell.length_a   1.000
_cell.length_b   1.000
_cell.length_c   1.000
_cell.angle_alpha   90.00
_cell.angle_beta   90.00
_cell.angle_gamma   90.00
#
_symmetry.space_group_name_H-M   'P 1'
#
loop_
_entity.id
_entity.type
_entity.pdbx_description
1 polymer ?
#
loop_
_entity_poly.entity_id
_entity_poly.type
_entity_poly.pdbx_seq_one_letter_code
_entity_poly.pdbx_strand_id
1 'polypeptide(L)' 'MSTSQPDSPAPSDDTVTPDALLHTGANGEFTAEDLVLAAGRDITPANLAWAERKLKEEGPAALDKLLP' A
#
# COMPACT_ATOMS: atom_id res chain seq x y z
N MET A 1 28.95 11.37 14.03
CA MET A 1 28.41 11.47 12.66
C MET A 1 27.02 12.06 12.77
N SER A 2 26.84 13.33 12.37
CA SER A 2 25.53 13.99 12.37
C SER A 2 24.80 13.63 11.08
N THR A 3 23.65 12.97 11.18
CA THR A 3 22.73 12.84 10.06
C THR A 3 21.96 14.15 9.94
N SER A 4 22.33 14.99 8.95
CA SER A 4 21.51 16.11 8.51
C SER A 4 20.19 15.57 7.95
N GLN A 5 19.14 15.64 8.76
CA GLN A 5 17.78 15.51 8.28
C GLN A 5 17.45 16.82 7.53
N PRO A 6 16.95 16.77 6.28
CA PRO A 6 16.52 18.00 5.62
C PRO A 6 15.35 18.59 6.41
N ASP A 7 15.32 19.92 6.44
CA ASP A 7 14.33 20.76 7.10
C ASP A 7 12.96 20.50 6.47
N SER A 8 12.26 19.47 6.96
CA SER A 8 10.84 19.31 6.67
C SER A 8 10.12 20.39 7.47
N PRO A 9 9.36 21.29 6.82
CA PRO A 9 8.63 22.31 7.55
C PRO A 9 7.76 21.64 8.60
N ALA A 10 7.91 22.05 9.86
CA ALA A 10 7.04 21.60 10.93
C ALA A 10 5.59 21.90 10.51
N PRO A 11 4.65 20.94 10.65
CA PRO A 11 3.27 21.19 10.30
C PRO A 11 2.76 22.37 11.13
N SER A 12 2.45 23.47 10.48
CA SER A 12 1.80 24.63 11.10
C SER A 12 0.39 24.23 11.51
N ASP A 13 0.06 24.38 12.80
CA ASP A 13 -1.21 23.96 13.43
C ASP A 13 -2.50 24.57 12.83
N ASP A 14 -2.40 25.43 11.82
CA ASP A 14 -3.50 26.30 11.35
C ASP A 14 -3.86 26.12 9.86
N THR A 15 -3.39 25.04 9.22
CA THR A 15 -3.74 24.76 7.81
C THR A 15 -4.22 23.33 7.62
N VAL A 16 -5.51 23.17 7.31
CA VAL A 16 -6.09 21.90 6.87
C VAL A 16 -5.44 21.49 5.54
N THR A 17 -4.92 20.26 5.46
CA THR A 17 -4.40 19.71 4.21
C THR A 17 -5.51 19.67 3.16
N PRO A 18 -5.37 20.35 2.01
CA PRO A 18 -6.43 20.38 1.00
C PRO A 18 -6.66 18.99 0.39
N ASP A 19 -7.93 18.66 0.13
CA ASP A 19 -8.37 17.33 -0.33
C ASP A 19 -7.63 16.84 -1.59
N ALA A 20 -7.26 17.75 -2.50
CA ALA A 20 -6.50 17.40 -3.72
C ALA A 20 -5.08 16.87 -3.44
N LEU A 21 -4.55 17.11 -2.24
CA LEU A 21 -3.26 16.58 -1.77
C LEU A 21 -3.44 15.34 -0.87
N LEU A 22 -4.68 14.98 -0.53
CA LEU A 22 -4.96 13.77 0.22
C LEU A 22 -4.92 12.59 -0.74
N HIS A 23 -4.02 11.64 -0.47
CA HIS A 23 -3.94 10.40 -1.20
C HIS A 23 -4.60 9.29 -0.39
N THR A 24 -5.72 8.77 -0.89
CA THR A 24 -6.41 7.62 -0.29
C THR A 24 -5.76 6.31 -0.75
N GLY A 25 -4.53 6.03 -0.30
CA GLY A 25 -3.89 4.71 -0.44
C GLY A 25 -3.47 4.29 -1.87
N ALA A 26 -2.23 3.81 -1.98
CA ALA A 26 -1.57 3.20 -3.14
C ALA A 26 -1.93 3.75 -4.53
N ASN A 27 -1.29 4.85 -4.93
CA ASN A 27 -1.26 5.33 -6.33
C ASN A 27 -0.43 4.42 -7.28
N GLY A 28 -0.22 3.14 -6.93
CA GLY A 28 0.66 2.21 -7.63
C GLY A 28 -0.06 0.91 -8.02
N GLU A 29 0.54 0.14 -8.93
CA GLU A 29 0.05 -1.20 -9.27
C GLU A 29 0.12 -2.12 -8.05
N PHE A 30 -0.96 -2.86 -7.80
CA PHE A 30 -1.03 -3.82 -6.71
C PHE A 30 -0.10 -5.01 -6.95
N THR A 31 0.70 -5.35 -5.95
CA THR A 31 1.67 -6.45 -6.00
C THR A 31 1.14 -7.72 -5.35
N ALA A 32 1.81 -8.85 -5.59
CA ALA A 32 1.46 -10.12 -4.95
C ALA A 32 1.63 -10.04 -3.43
N GLU A 33 2.65 -9.31 -2.98
CA GLU A 33 2.94 -9.02 -1.58
C GLU A 33 1.77 -8.28 -0.90
N ASP A 34 1.22 -7.26 -1.56
CA ASP A 34 0.08 -6.50 -1.03
C ASP A 34 -1.13 -7.41 -0.82
N LEU A 35 -1.37 -8.35 -1.74
CA LEU A 35 -2.48 -9.29 -1.63
C LEU A 35 -2.27 -10.29 -0.48
N VAL A 36 -1.04 -10.75 -0.26
CA VAL A 36 -0.71 -11.62 0.89
C VAL A 36 -0.93 -10.89 2.21
N LEU A 37 -0.47 -9.64 2.29
CA LEU A 37 -0.61 -8.81 3.50
C LEU A 37 -2.08 -8.47 3.77
N ALA A 38 -2.85 -8.09 2.76
CA ALA A 38 -4.29 -7.85 2.88
C ALA A 38 -5.06 -9.10 3.32
N ALA A 39 -4.57 -10.29 2.95
CA ALA A 39 -5.14 -11.57 3.39
C ALA A 39 -4.76 -11.94 4.83
N GLY A 40 -3.93 -11.15 5.52
CA GLY A 40 -3.43 -11.43 6.86
C GLY A 40 -2.49 -12.63 6.92
N ARG A 41 -1.78 -12.92 5.82
CA ARG A 41 -0.85 -14.06 5.71
C ARG A 41 0.59 -13.58 5.76
N ASP A 42 1.48 -14.46 6.22
CA ASP A 42 2.92 -14.19 6.17
C ASP A 42 3.46 -14.26 4.74
N ILE A 43 4.49 -13.46 4.46
CA ILE A 43 5.20 -13.45 3.17
C ILE A 43 6.10 -14.68 3.09
N THR A 44 5.52 -15.79 2.62
CA THR A 44 6.23 -17.03 2.34
C THR A 44 6.20 -17.32 0.83
N PRO A 45 7.16 -18.09 0.28
CA PRO A 45 7.17 -18.41 -1.15
C PRO A 45 5.87 -19.07 -1.64
N ALA A 46 5.25 -19.89 -0.79
CA ALA A 46 3.98 -20.54 -1.10
C ALA A 46 2.82 -19.54 -1.19
N ASN A 47 2.78 -18.55 -0.29
CA ASN A 47 1.75 -17.52 -0.28
C ASN A 47 1.92 -16.53 -1.44
N LEU A 48 3.16 -16.20 -1.82
CA LEU A 48 3.43 -15.37 -3.00
C LEU A 48 2.96 -16.05 -4.28
N ALA A 49 3.28 -17.33 -4.48
CA ALA A 49 2.81 -18.08 -5.66
C ALA A 49 1.27 -18.17 -5.73
N TRP A 50 0.60 -18.27 -4.57
CA TRP A 50 -0.86 -18.18 -4.51
C TRP A 50 -1.37 -16.79 -4.93
N ALA A 51 -0.74 -15.72 -4.44
CA ALA A 51 -1.14 -14.34 -4.76
C ALA A 51 -0.89 -13.98 -6.23
N GLU A 52 0.24 -14.39 -6.81
CA GLU A 52 0.52 -14.22 -8.24
C GLU A 52 -0.53 -14.91 -9.12
N ARG A 53 -0.91 -16.15 -8.77
CA ARG A 53 -1.98 -16.86 -9.47
C ARG A 53 -3.31 -16.11 -9.36
N LYS A 54 -3.64 -15.62 -8.17
CA LYS A 54 -4.89 -14.90 -7.93
C LYS A 54 -4.93 -13.56 -8.67
N LEU A 55 -3.83 -12.81 -8.71
CA LEU A 55 -3.70 -11.60 -9.52
C LEU A 55 -3.81 -11.89 -11.02
N LYS A 56 -3.29 -13.03 -11.49
CA LYS A 56 -3.44 -13.43 -12.90
C LYS A 56 -4.88 -13.82 -13.26
N GLU A 57 -5.60 -14.44 -12.32
CA GLU A 57 -6.97 -14.92 -12.53
C GLU A 57 -8.03 -13.81 -12.35
N GLU A 58 -7.88 -12.97 -11.33
CA GLU A 58 -8.88 -11.97 -10.91
C GLU A 58 -8.42 -10.52 -11.15
N GLY A 59 -7.14 -10.30 -11.46
CA GLY A 59 -6.60 -8.95 -11.66
C GLY A 59 -6.63 -8.09 -10.39
N PRO A 60 -6.64 -6.76 -10.53
CA PRO A 60 -6.69 -5.85 -9.37
C PRO A 60 -7.98 -6.01 -8.53
N ALA A 61 -9.06 -6.57 -9.11
CA ALA A 61 -10.30 -6.85 -8.38
C ALA A 61 -10.16 -7.96 -7.31
N ALA A 62 -9.05 -8.68 -7.28
CA ALA A 62 -8.77 -9.71 -6.28
C ALA A 62 -8.71 -9.16 -4.85
N LEU A 63 -8.31 -7.89 -4.70
CA LEU A 63 -8.25 -7.15 -3.43
C LEU A 63 -9.63 -6.68 -2.99
N ASP A 64 -10.40 -6.08 -3.89
CA ASP A 64 -11.78 -5.64 -3.62
C ASP A 64 -12.69 -6.81 -3.21
N LYS A 65 -12.43 -8.01 -3.73
CA LYS A 65 -13.15 -9.23 -3.34
C LYS A 65 -12.69 -9.80 -1.99
N LEU A 66 -11.45 -9.51 -1.61
CA LEU A 66 -10.84 -10.00 -0.37
C LEU A 66 -11.18 -9.10 0.82
N LEU A 67 -11.27 -7.80 0.58
CA LEU A 67 -11.57 -6.77 1.56
C LEU A 67 -13.01 -6.28 1.33
N PRO A 68 -14.00 -6.76 2.12
CA PRO A 68 -15.41 -6.35 1.98
C PRO A 68 -15.65 -4.89 2.35
#